data_AF-A0A1I6LYF0-F1
#
_entry.id   AF-A0A1I6LYF0-F1
#
_cell.length_a   1.000
_cell.length_b   1.000
_cell.length_c   1.000
_cell.angle_alpha   90.00
_cell.angle_beta   90.00
_cell.angle_gamma   90.00
#
_symmetry.space_group_name_H-M   'P 1'
#
loop_
_entity.id
_entity.type
_entity.pdbx_description
1 polymer ?
#
loop_
_entity_poly.entity_id
_entity_poly.type
_entity_poly.pdbx_seq_one_letter_code
_entity_poly.pdbx_strand_id
1 'polypeptide(L)' 'MVGPSITDEEREQFLFRLRVGFSLFVGASMALVVVAGDGSLPMLAGAFLAGTAAGAALAWWVFPDSMATGPRGRR' A
#
# COMPACT_ATOMS: atom_id res chain seq x y z
N MET A 1 26.16 -14.13 -19.40
CA MET A 1 24.76 -13.72 -19.14
C MET A 1 24.77 -12.80 -17.94
N VAL A 2 24.25 -11.58 -18.06
CA VAL A 2 24.13 -10.68 -16.91
C VAL A 2 23.05 -11.21 -15.97
N GLY A 3 23.36 -11.32 -14.68
CA GLY A 3 22.38 -11.67 -13.66
C GLY A 3 21.28 -10.61 -13.57
N PRO A 4 20.14 -10.93 -12.91
CA PRO A 4 19.10 -9.94 -12.67
C PRO A 4 19.70 -8.69 -12.02
N SER A 5 19.41 -7.51 -12.56
CA SER A 5 19.89 -6.22 -12.03
C SER A 5 19.21 -5.81 -10.72
N ILE A 6 18.20 -6.56 -10.28
CA ILE A 6 17.46 -6.37 -9.04
C ILE A 6 17.35 -7.72 -8.33
N THR A 7 17.68 -7.74 -7.05
CA THR A 7 17.53 -8.90 -6.16
C THR A 7 16.08 -9.10 -5.70
N ASP A 8 15.76 -10.29 -5.19
CA ASP A 8 14.41 -10.57 -4.69
C ASP A 8 14.12 -9.75 -3.40
N GLU A 9 15.11 -9.55 -2.51
CA GLU A 9 14.97 -8.64 -1.36
C GLU A 9 14.65 -7.20 -1.77
N GLU A 10 15.29 -6.66 -2.82
CA GLU A 10 15.02 -5.31 -3.30
C GLU A 10 13.57 -5.16 -3.81
N ARG A 11 13.06 -6.20 -4.47
CA ARG A 11 11.66 -6.25 -4.94
C ARG A 11 10.68 -6.28 -3.77
N GLU A 12 10.96 -7.10 -2.77
CA GLU A 12 10.12 -7.22 -1.58
C GLU A 12 10.06 -5.89 -0.82
N GLN A 13 11.21 -5.24 -0.59
CA GLN A 13 11.26 -3.93 0.05
C GLN A 13 10.51 -2.86 -0.76
N PHE A 14 10.66 -2.87 -2.08
CA PHE A 14 9.93 -1.95 -2.96
C PHE A 14 8.42 -2.16 -2.87
N LEU A 15 7.96 -3.41 -2.96
CA LEU A 15 6.55 -3.75 -2.87
C LEU A 15 5.97 -3.38 -1.50
N PHE A 16 6.71 -3.63 -0.42
CA PHE A 16 6.30 -3.22 0.92
C PHE A 16 6.11 -1.70 1.01
N ARG A 17 7.10 -0.92 0.58
CA ARG A 17 7.01 0.56 0.57
C ARG A 17 5.88 1.06 -0.30
N LEU A 18 5.66 0.44 -1.46
CA LEU A 18 4.57 0.78 -2.37
C LEU A 18 3.19 0.53 -1.73
N ARG A 19 3.00 -0.64 -1.09
CA ARG A 19 1.75 -0.96 -0.39
C ARG A 19 1.48 0.00 0.76
N VAL A 20 2.50 0.29 1.57
CA VAL A 20 2.41 1.24 2.69
C VAL A 20 2.05 2.64 2.15
N GLY A 21 2.76 3.13 1.14
CA GLY A 21 2.48 4.42 0.51
C GLY A 21 1.07 4.51 -0.06
N PHE A 22 0.63 3.47 -0.78
CA PHE A 22 -0.73 3.39 -1.32
C PHE A 22 -1.78 3.41 -0.19
N SER A 23 -1.59 2.61 0.86
CA SER A 23 -2.55 2.57 1.98
C SER A 23 -2.68 3.91 2.68
N LEU A 24 -1.57 4.59 2.96
CA LEU A 24 -1.56 5.92 3.57
C LEU A 24 -2.18 6.97 2.65
N PHE A 25 -1.95 6.88 1.34
CA PHE A 25 -2.54 7.78 0.36
C PHE A 25 -4.07 7.68 0.36
N VAL A 26 -4.62 6.46 0.42
CA VAL A 26 -6.08 6.24 0.53
C VAL A 26 -6.62 6.79 1.84
N GLY A 27 -5.94 6.54 2.96
CA GLY A 27 -6.33 7.10 4.27
C GLY A 27 -6.33 8.63 4.28
N ALA A 28 -5.27 9.25 3.77
CA ALA A 28 -5.15 10.70 3.66
C ALA A 28 -6.25 11.29 2.76
N SER A 29 -6.56 10.63 1.65
CA SER A 29 -7.65 11.04 0.75
C SER A 29 -9.00 11.05 1.49
N MET A 30 -9.30 10.00 2.26
CA MET A 30 -10.53 9.94 3.07
C MET A 30 -10.57 11.01 4.17
N ALA A 31 -9.42 11.27 4.82
CA ALA A 31 -9.32 12.34 5.81
C ALA A 31 -9.60 13.73 5.20
N LEU A 32 -9.09 13.98 3.99
CA LEU A 32 -9.35 15.24 3.27
C LEU A 32 -10.83 15.43 2.94
N VAL A 33 -11.56 14.36 2.62
CA VAL A 33 -13.02 14.42 2.42
C VAL A 33 -13.72 14.89 3.69
N VAL A 34 -13.30 14.41 4.86
CA VAL A 34 -13.87 14.85 6.15
C VAL A 34 -13.56 16.32 6.43
N VAL A 35 -12.33 16.77 6.16
CA VAL A 35 -11.96 18.19 6.30
C VAL A 35 -12.81 19.06 5.38
N ALA A 36 -13.01 18.65 4.12
CA ALA A 36 -13.83 19.38 3.16
C ALA A 36 -15.32 19.44 3.56
N GLY A 37 -15.78 18.53 4.41
CA GLY A 37 -17.15 18.49 4.93
C GLY A 37 -17.30 19.06 6.34
N ASP A 38 -16.33 19.82 6.86
CA ASP A 38 -16.31 20.37 8.23
C ASP A 38 -16.55 19.31 9.33
N GLY A 39 -16.06 18.08 9.09
CA GLY A 39 -16.23 16.98 10.03
C GLY A 39 -15.41 17.15 11.31
N SER A 40 -15.90 16.55 12.39
CA SER A 40 -15.23 16.60 13.70
C SER A 40 -13.88 15.87 13.71
N LEU A 41 -12.99 16.25 14.64
CA LEU A 41 -11.66 15.64 14.78
C LEU A 41 -11.69 14.11 14.97
N PRO A 42 -12.60 13.52 15.78
CA PRO A 42 -12.74 12.07 15.87
C PRO A 42 -13.16 11.42 14.55
N MET A 43 -14.01 12.09 13.77
CA MET A 43 -14.45 11.60 12.47
C MET A 43 -13.31 11.60 11.45
N LEU A 44 -12.45 12.63 11.48
CA LEU A 44 -11.24 12.70 10.64
C LEU A 44 -10.29 11.54 10.96
N ALA A 45 -10.00 11.33 12.25
CA ALA A 45 -9.14 10.22 12.69
C ALA A 45 -9.74 8.86 12.31
N GLY A 46 -11.05 8.69 12.51
CA GLY A 46 -11.77 7.49 12.11
C GLY A 46 -11.72 7.22 10.60
N ALA A 47 -11.95 8.25 9.79
CA ALA A 47 -11.90 8.14 8.33
C ALA A 47 -10.49 7.86 7.81
N PHE A 48 -9.46 8.49 8.40
CA PHE A 48 -8.07 8.21 8.07
C PHE A 48 -7.70 6.75 8.36
N LEU A 49 -8.04 6.25 9.57
CA LEU A 49 -7.73 4.88 9.98
C LEU A 49 -8.51 3.85 9.15
N ALA A 50 -9.81 4.07 8.95
CA ALA A 50 -10.66 3.20 8.12
C ALA A 50 -10.19 3.18 6.66
N GLY A 51 -9.90 4.36 6.10
CA GLY A 51 -9.36 4.49 4.75
C GLY A 51 -8.00 3.83 4.58
N THR A 52 -7.10 3.97 5.57
CA THR A 52 -5.79 3.31 5.55
C THR A 52 -5.93 1.79 5.62
N ALA A 53 -6.79 1.28 6.49
CA ALA A 53 -7.05 -0.16 6.62
C ALA A 53 -7.65 -0.74 5.33
N ALA A 54 -8.63 -0.05 4.74
CA ALA A 54 -9.18 -0.44 3.44
C ALA A 54 -8.12 -0.36 2.33
N GLY A 55 -7.32 0.70 2.31
CA GLY A 55 -6.21 0.87 1.38
C GLY A 55 -5.15 -0.23 1.51
N ALA A 56 -4.86 -0.69 2.72
CA ALA A 56 -3.94 -1.81 2.96
C ALA A 56 -4.51 -3.14 2.43
N ALA A 57 -5.80 -3.41 2.67
CA ALA A 57 -6.46 -4.58 2.11
C ALA A 57 -6.44 -4.58 0.57
N LEU A 58 -6.73 -3.42 -0.03
CA LEU A 58 -6.65 -3.23 -1.48
C LEU A 58 -5.21 -3.34 -2.00
N ALA A 59 -4.24 -2.77 -1.30
CA ALA A 59 -2.83 -2.85 -1.68
C ALA A 59 -2.34 -4.30 -1.70
N TRP A 60 -2.77 -5.12 -0.75
CA TRP A 60 -2.43 -6.54 -0.73
C TRP A 60 -3.07 -7.30 -1.89
N TRP A 61 -4.32 -6.96 -2.24
CA TRP A 61 -5.02 -7.57 -3.37
C TRP A 61 -4.45 -7.16 -4.74
N VAL A 62 -4.18 -5.86 -4.93
CA VAL A 62 -3.63 -5.31 -6.18
C VAL A 62 -2.17 -5.69 -6.36
N PHE A 63 -1.39 -5.66 -5.27
CA PHE A 63 0.03 -5.94 -5.30
C PHE A 63 0.36 -7.20 -4.50
N PRO A 64 0.07 -8.42 -4.95
CA PRO A 64 0.31 -9.64 -4.16
C PRO A 64 1.78 -9.99 -3.98
N ASP A 65 2.11 -10.79 -2.96
CA ASP A 65 3.49 -11.21 -2.62
C ASP A 65 4.16 -12.02 -3.73
N SER A 66 3.37 -12.67 -4.58
CA SER A 66 3.85 -13.37 -5.77
C SER A 66 4.56 -12.46 -6.79
N MET A 67 4.42 -11.14 -6.69
CA MET A 67 5.16 -10.20 -7.55
C MET A 67 6.60 -9.98 -7.09
N ALA A 68 6.90 -10.28 -5.82
CA ALA A 68 8.27 -10.22 -5.29
C ALA A 68 9.13 -11.36 -5.84
N THR A 69 8.51 -12.51 -6.10
CA THR A 69 9.20 -13.71 -6.61
C THR A 69 9.38 -13.64 -8.12
N GLY A 70 10.63 -13.58 -8.59
CA GLY A 70 10.94 -13.67 -10.01
C GLY A 70 10.56 -15.04 -10.61
N PRO A 71 10.56 -15.20 -11.96
CA PRO A 71 10.18 -16.44 -12.66
C PRO A 71 10.90 -17.73 -12.24
N ARG A 72 11.98 -17.63 -11.45
CA ARG A 72 12.78 -18.77 -10.96
C ARG A 72 12.20 -19.47 -9.73
N GLY A 73 11.30 -18.84 -8.97
CA GLY A 73 10.71 -19.43 -7.75
C GLY A 73 9.62 -20.49 -7.99
N ARG A 74 9.42 -20.95 -9.23
CA ARG A 74 8.32 -21.85 -9.65
C ARG A 74 8.79 -23.26 -10.02
N ARG A 75 9.92 -23.73 -9.48
CA ARG A 75 10.40 -25.11 -9.64
C ARG A 75 10.65 -25.74 -8.27
#